data_AF-A0A0D8X6B6-F1
#
_entry.id   AF-A0A0D8X6B6-F1
#
_cell.length_a   1.000
_cell.length_b   1.000
_cell.length_c   1.000
_cell.angle_alpha   90.00
_cell.angle_beta   90.00
_cell.angle_gamma   90.00
#
_symmetry.space_group_name_H-M   'P 1'
#
loop_
_entity.id
_entity.type
_entity.pdbx_description
1 polymer ?
#
loop_
_entity_poly.entity_id
_entity_poly.type
_entity_poly.pdbx_seq_one_letter_code
_entity_poly.pdbx_strand_id
1 'polypeptide(L)' 'MRKRLRNGVGRFLGDLFFTCDLADFANKSSANPWPEWMGVMHGYEIEYMFGQQFFMPSLYKE' A
#
# COMPACT_ATOMS: atom_id res chain seq x y z
N MET A 1 15.24 11.21 13.52
CA MET A 1 14.93 10.16 14.53
C MET A 1 13.48 9.67 14.45
N ARG A 2 12.45 10.51 14.66
CA ARG A 2 11.02 10.12 14.68
C ARG A 2 10.53 9.34 13.45
N LYS A 3 10.90 9.78 12.23
CA LYS A 3 10.54 9.09 10.97
C LYS A 3 11.10 7.66 10.90
N ARG A 4 12.33 7.44 11.38
CA ARG A 4 13.00 6.14 11.39
C ARG A 4 12.29 5.17 12.33
N LEU A 5 11.91 5.63 13.53
CA LEU A 5 11.17 4.80 14.48
C LEU A 5 9.79 4.42 13.91
N ARG A 6 9.04 5.40 13.38
CA ARG A 6 7.74 5.16 12.76
C ARG A 6 7.82 4.15 11.61
N ASN A 7 8.75 4.34 10.67
CA ASN A 7 8.92 3.41 9.56
C ASN A 7 9.39 2.03 10.05
N GLY A 8 10.19 1.99 11.12
CA GLY A 8 10.61 0.74 11.77
C GLY A 8 9.43 -0.04 12.36
N VAL A 9 8.49 0.64 13.03
CA VAL A 9 7.26 0.03 13.54
C VAL A 9 6.41 -0.54 12.39
N GLY A 10 6.27 0.21 11.29
CA GLY A 10 5.54 -0.27 10.12
C GLY A 10 6.13 -1.55 9.52
N ARG A 11 7.46 -1.62 9.38
CA ARG A 11 8.15 -2.84 8.93
C ARG A 11 7.98 -3.99 9.91
N PHE A 12 8.23 -3.75 11.20
CA PHE A 12 8.12 -4.79 12.22
C PHE A 12 6.72 -5.42 12.27
N LEU A 13 5.65 -4.61 12.20
CA LEU A 13 4.28 -5.13 12.17
C LEU A 13 3.98 -5.88 10.87
N GLY A 14 4.47 -5.40 9.73
CA GLY A 14 4.36 -6.11 8.44
C GLY A 14 5.01 -7.48 8.51
N ASP A 15 6.28 -7.51 8.90
CA ASP A 15 7.08 -8.74 9.01
C ASP A 15 6.52 -9.74 10.02
N LEU A 16 5.93 -9.26 11.13
CA LEU A 16 5.38 -10.13 12.17
C LEU A 16 4.05 -10.79 11.78
N PHE A 17 3.18 -10.07 11.06
CA PHE A 17 1.79 -10.50 10.86
C PHE A 17 1.44 -10.87 9.42
N PHE A 18 2.14 -10.34 8.41
CA PHE A 18 1.67 -10.38 7.02
C PHE A 18 2.75 -10.80 6.02
N THR A 19 3.99 -10.33 6.17
CA THR A 19 5.05 -10.53 5.19
C THR A 19 5.73 -11.88 5.40
N CYS A 20 5.22 -12.93 4.75
CA CYS A 20 5.84 -14.26 4.73
C CYS A 20 5.97 -14.88 3.32
N ASP A 21 5.43 -14.24 2.27
CA ASP A 21 5.23 -14.85 0.93
C ASP A 21 5.92 -14.11 -0.23
N LEU A 22 6.15 -14.84 -1.34
CA LEU A 22 6.92 -14.46 -2.55
C LEU A 22 6.32 -13.35 -3.44
N ALA A 23 5.10 -12.87 -3.13
CA ALA A 23 4.38 -11.93 -3.98
C ALA A 23 4.33 -10.53 -3.35
N ASP A 24 5.24 -9.66 -3.78
CA ASP A 24 5.31 -8.26 -3.34
C ASP A 24 4.53 -7.34 -4.28
N PHE A 25 3.64 -6.52 -3.71
CA PHE A 25 2.96 -5.43 -4.40
C PHE A 25 3.50 -4.08 -3.91
N ALA A 26 4.18 -3.35 -4.79
CA ALA A 26 4.87 -2.11 -4.44
C ALA A 26 4.28 -0.84 -5.09
N ASN A 27 3.18 -0.96 -5.85
CA ASN A 27 2.57 0.20 -6.50
C ASN A 27 1.65 0.95 -5.53
N LYS A 28 1.94 2.23 -5.28
CA LYS A 28 1.05 3.08 -4.49
C LYS A 28 -0.01 3.69 -5.39
N SER A 29 -1.24 3.30 -5.14
CA SER A 29 -2.40 3.87 -5.81
C SER A 29 -2.51 5.38 -5.68
N SER A 30 -2.78 6.05 -6.80
CA SER A 30 -3.08 7.48 -6.83
C SER A 30 -4.44 7.81 -6.21
N ALA A 31 -5.32 6.81 -6.08
CA ALA A 31 -6.58 6.88 -5.36
C ALA A 31 -6.42 6.70 -3.83
N ASN A 32 -5.23 6.30 -3.35
CA ASN A 32 -4.97 6.05 -1.93
C ASN A 32 -5.10 7.34 -1.09
N PRO A 33 -6.10 7.45 -0.19
CA PRO A 33 -6.28 8.62 0.68
C PRO A 33 -5.30 8.66 1.85
N TRP A 34 -4.55 7.59 2.12
CA TRP A 34 -3.60 7.55 3.23
C TRP A 34 -2.44 8.53 3.00
N PRO A 35 -1.93 9.15 4.08
CA PRO A 35 -0.79 10.04 4.00
C PRO A 35 0.41 9.41 3.28
N GLU A 36 1.16 10.26 2.55
CA GLU A 36 2.32 9.87 1.73
C GLU A 36 3.27 8.88 2.42
N TRP A 37 3.52 9.10 3.71
CA TRP A 37 4.48 8.34 4.49
C TRP A 37 4.08 6.88 4.78
N MET A 38 2.81 6.53 4.58
CA MET A 38 2.30 5.16 4.81
C MET A 38 2.64 4.22 3.65
N GLY A 39 2.98 4.75 2.47
CA GLY A 39 3.35 3.93 1.32
C GLY A 39 2.18 3.09 0.79
N VAL A 40 2.47 1.85 0.43
CA VAL A 40 1.47 0.85 0.02
C VAL A 40 0.96 0.14 1.26
N MET A 41 -0.31 0.34 1.56
CA MET A 41 -0.95 -0.33 2.70
C MET A 41 -1.51 -1.68 2.26
N HIS A 42 -1.64 -2.58 3.22
CA HIS A 42 -2.30 -3.88 3.03
C HIS A 42 -3.68 -3.71 2.36
N GLY A 43 -3.97 -4.52 1.33
CA GLY A 43 -5.24 -4.57 0.63
C GLY A 43 -5.33 -3.66 -0.61
N TYR A 44 -4.34 -2.80 -0.88
CA TYR A 44 -4.35 -1.96 -2.08
C TYR A 44 -3.99 -2.69 -3.37
N GLU A 45 -3.53 -3.93 -3.29
CA GLU A 45 -3.39 -4.81 -4.46
C GLU A 45 -4.75 -5.24 -5.03
N ILE A 46 -5.80 -5.31 -4.19
CA ILE A 46 -7.12 -5.83 -4.54
C ILE A 46 -7.76 -5.02 -5.67
N GLU A 47 -7.69 -3.70 -5.59
CA GLU A 47 -8.26 -2.82 -6.63
C GLU A 47 -7.61 -3.02 -8.01
N TYR A 48 -6.33 -3.42 -8.06
CA TYR A 48 -5.65 -3.73 -9.31
C TYR A 48 -6.02 -5.13 -9.80
N MET A 49 -6.09 -6.12 -8.90
CA MET A 49 -6.46 -7.49 -9.23
C MET A 49 -7.88 -7.59 -9.83
N PHE A 50 -8.81 -6.79 -9.32
CA PHE A 50 -10.19 -6.74 -9.81
C PHE A 50 -10.44 -5.65 -10.86
N GLY A 51 -9.41 -4.92 -11.29
CA GLY A 51 -9.52 -3.97 -12.40
C GLY A 51 -10.33 -2.71 -12.10
N GLN A 52 -10.36 -2.25 -10.83
CA GLN A 52 -11.10 -1.05 -10.39
C GLN A 52 -10.78 0.19 -11.21
N GLN A 53 -9.52 0.35 -11.59
CA GLN A 53 -9.05 1.42 -12.48
C GLN A 53 -9.80 1.49 -13.83
N PHE A 54 -10.32 0.37 -14.34
CA PHE A 54 -10.99 0.34 -15.64
C PHE A 54 -12.47 0.73 -15.56
N PHE A 55 -13.16 0.38 -14.46
CA PHE A 55 -14.59 0.70 -14.31
C PHE A 55 -14.86 1.94 -13.44
N MET A 56 -13.87 2.40 -12.65
CA MET A 56 -13.90 3.68 -11.91
C MET A 56 -12.63 4.51 -12.15
N PRO A 57 -12.35 4.92 -13.40
CA PRO A 57 -11.13 5.66 -13.73
C PRO A 57 -11.03 7.02 -13.01
N SER A 58 -12.16 7.65 -12.67
CA SER A 58 -12.20 8.97 -12.03
C SER A 58 -11.59 9.03 -10.62
N LEU A 59 -11.39 7.87 -9.97
CA LEU A 59 -10.77 7.80 -8.65
C LEU A 59 -9.24 7.87 -8.73
N TYR A 60 -8.65 7.48 -9.86
CA TYR A 60 -7.22 7.40 -10.05
C TYR A 60 -6.74 8.66 -10.76
N LYS A 61 -5.68 9.26 -10.21
CA LYS A 61 -4.96 10.35 -10.90
C LYS A 61 -3.93 9.72 -11.82
N GLU A 62 -3.75 10.32 -13.00
CA GLU A 62 -2.62 10.03 -13.90
C GLU A 62 -1.28 10.34 -13.24
#